data_AF-A0A6N6WQ85-F1
#
_entry.id   AF-A0A6N6WQ85-F1
#
_cell.length_a   1.000
_cell.length_b   1.000
_cell.length_c   1.000
_cell.angle_alpha   90.00
_cell.angle_beta   90.00
_cell.angle_gamma   90.00
#
_symmetry.space_group_name_H-M   'P 1'
#
loop_
_entity.id
_entity.type
_entity.pdbx_description
1 polymer ?
#
loop_
_entity_poly.entity_id
_entity_poly.type
_entity_poly.pdbx_seq_one_letter_code
_entity_poly.pdbx_strand_id
1 'polypeptide(L)'
;MAPRKSIPNEIKLQLFSASAGHCQHPDCHKPLFPQEMGGYKHIGEMAHVIPHGNKGPRHEERPEEEFEADSFENLLLLCPNCHT
;
A
#
# COMPACT_ATOMS: atom_id res chain seq x y z
N MET A 1 -14.67 2.08 -15.89
CA MET A 1 -14.02 1.85 -14.57
C MET A 1 -14.66 2.82 -13.60
N ALA A 2 -15.17 2.35 -12.47
CA ALA A 2 -15.65 3.26 -11.43
C ALA A 2 -14.50 4.20 -11.01
N PRO A 3 -14.77 5.47 -10.69
CA PRO A 3 -13.74 6.37 -10.20
C PRO A 3 -13.10 5.75 -8.95
N ARG A 4 -11.76 5.69 -8.92
CA ARG A 4 -11.03 5.24 -7.74
C ARG A 4 -11.37 6.18 -6.59
N LYS A 5 -11.95 5.66 -5.51
CA LYS A 5 -12.08 6.41 -4.27
C LYS A 5 -10.67 6.71 -3.75
N SER A 6 -10.48 7.88 -3.16
CA SER A 6 -9.28 8.14 -2.39
C SER A 6 -9.32 7.25 -1.14
N ILE A 7 -8.20 6.61 -0.82
CA ILE A 7 -8.01 5.98 0.49
C ILE A 7 -8.26 7.04 1.58
N PRO A 8 -9.05 6.73 2.63
CA PRO A 8 -9.28 7.65 3.74
C PRO A 8 -7.98 8.06 4.44
N ASN A 9 -7.90 9.28 4.97
CA ASN A 9 -6.68 9.76 5.63
C ASN A 9 -6.32 8.96 6.88
N GLU A 10 -7.31 8.45 7.62
CA GLU A 10 -7.09 7.59 8.78
C GLU A 10 -6.30 6.32 8.41
N ILE A 11 -6.71 5.63 7.33
CA ILE A 11 -6.03 4.45 6.82
C ILE A 11 -4.61 4.79 6.37
N LYS A 12 -4.41 5.93 5.68
CA LYS A 12 -3.06 6.40 5.33
C LYS A 12 -2.18 6.57 6.57
N LEU A 13 -2.68 7.23 7.62
CA LEU A 13 -1.93 7.43 8.86
C LEU A 13 -1.58 6.11 9.54
N GLN A 14 -2.51 5.14 9.55
CA GLN A 14 -2.25 3.80 10.07
C GLN A 14 -1.15 3.09 9.28
N LEU A 15 -1.20 3.10 7.94
CA LEU A 15 -0.18 2.50 7.07
C LEU A 15 1.21 3.11 7.31
N PHE A 16 1.31 4.45 7.32
CA PHE A 16 2.58 5.13 7.57
C PHE A 16 3.11 4.83 8.98
N SER A 17 2.24 4.80 10.00
CA SER A 17 2.63 4.46 11.36
C SER A 17 3.13 3.01 11.47
N ALA A 18 2.39 2.05 10.89
CA ALA A 18 2.72 0.63 10.90
C ALA A 18 3.99 0.31 10.10
N SER A 19 4.29 1.09 9.05
CA SER A 19 5.51 0.91 8.25
C SER A 19 6.80 1.25 9.02
N ALA A 20 6.69 2.00 10.13
CA ALA A 20 7.83 2.57 10.84
C ALA A 20 8.85 3.27 9.89
N GLY A 21 8.36 3.85 8.79
CA GLY A 21 9.20 4.52 7.79
C GLY A 21 9.98 3.60 6.86
N HIS A 22 9.64 2.30 6.78
CA HIS A 22 10.33 1.31 5.95
C HIS A 22 9.37 0.57 5.01
N CYS A 23 9.90 0.11 3.87
CA CYS A 23 9.16 -0.70 2.91
C CYS A 23 8.65 -1.98 3.58
N GLN A 24 7.35 -2.25 3.44
CA GLN A 24 6.70 -3.42 4.06
C GLN A 24 6.85 -4.70 3.24
N HIS A 25 7.57 -4.68 2.11
CA HIS A 25 7.99 -5.91 1.45
C HIS A 25 8.96 -6.67 2.38
N PRO A 26 8.70 -7.95 2.71
CA PRO A 26 9.47 -8.71 3.73
C PRO A 26 10.99 -8.69 3.54
N ASP A 27 11.46 -8.68 2.28
CA ASP A 27 12.89 -8.73 1.97
C ASP A 27 13.55 -7.37 1.65
N CYS A 28 12.81 -6.25 1.66
CA CYS A 28 13.34 -4.96 1.19
C CYS A 28 13.83 -4.08 2.34
N HIS A 29 12.97 -3.84 3.34
CA HIS A 29 13.23 -2.96 4.50
C HIS A 29 13.90 -1.60 4.19
N LYS A 30 13.85 -1.11 2.95
CA LYS A 30 14.46 0.17 2.57
C LYS A 30 13.70 1.32 3.23
N PRO A 31 14.38 2.40 3.63
CA PRO A 31 13.72 3.57 4.17
C PRO A 31 12.81 4.21 3.13
N LEU A 32 11.61 4.58 3.56
CA LEU A 32 10.62 5.30 2.75
C LEU A 32 10.80 6.81 2.84
N PHE A 33 11.67 7.32 3.70
CA PHE A 33 12.02 8.73 3.86
C PHE A 33 13.52 8.92 3.56
N PRO A 34 13.91 9.04 2.29
CA PRO A 34 15.32 9.09 1.92
C PRO A 34 15.99 10.39 2.38
N GLN A 35 17.24 10.30 2.85
CA GLN A 35 17.99 11.45 3.34
C GLN A 35 18.36 12.43 2.22
N GLU A 36 18.55 11.92 1.01
CA GLU A 36 18.75 12.70 -0.22
C GLU A 36 17.53 13.58 -0.56
N MET A 37 16.35 13.25 -0.02
CA MET A 37 15.13 14.06 -0.13
C MET A 37 14.85 14.89 1.14
N GLY A 38 15.85 15.02 2.01
CA GLY A 38 15.78 15.74 3.28
C GLY A 38 15.15 14.96 4.43
N GLY A 39 14.77 13.69 4.24
CA GLY A 39 14.21 12.84 5.30
C GLY A 39 12.80 13.20 5.77
N TYR A 40 12.15 14.21 5.19
CA TYR A 40 10.77 14.61 5.51
C TYR A 40 9.77 14.32 4.37
N LYS A 41 10.27 14.02 3.17
CA LYS A 41 9.45 13.57 2.04
C LYS A 41 9.51 12.05 1.95
N HIS A 42 8.37 11.41 1.72
CA HIS A 42 8.31 9.97 1.53
C HIS A 42 8.28 9.58 0.04
N ILE A 43 8.76 8.37 -0.24
CA ILE A 43 8.62 7.68 -1.54
C ILE A 43 7.65 6.48 -1.45
N GLY A 44 7.00 6.29 -0.30
CA GLY A 44 6.06 5.18 -0.10
C GLY A 44 4.83 5.27 -0.99
N GLU A 45 4.48 4.13 -1.59
CA GLU A 45 3.29 3.94 -2.42
C GLU A 45 2.37 2.92 -1.77
N MET A 46 1.06 3.20 -1.79
CA MET A 46 0.05 2.30 -1.24
C MET A 46 -0.31 1.23 -2.28
N ALA A 47 -0.13 -0.03 -1.90
CA ALA A 47 -0.36 -1.19 -2.75
C ALA A 47 -1.47 -2.07 -2.17
N HIS A 48 -2.34 -2.59 -3.02
CA HIS A 48 -3.33 -3.59 -2.65
C HIS A 48 -2.69 -4.99 -2.57
N VAL A 49 -2.97 -5.72 -1.50
CA VAL A 49 -2.67 -7.16 -1.44
C VAL A 49 -3.59 -7.87 -2.45
N ILE A 50 -4.88 -7.92 -2.17
CA ILE A 50 -5.89 -8.40 -3.12
C ILE A 50 -6.33 -7.22 -4.00
N PRO A 51 -6.22 -7.34 -5.33
CA PRO A 51 -6.45 -6.22 -6.24
C PRO A 51 -7.92 -5.79 -6.24
N HIS A 52 -8.14 -4.47 -6.36
CA HIS A 52 -9.49 -3.92 -6.56
C HIS A 52 -10.13 -4.42 -7.88
N GLY A 53 -9.34 -4.61 -8.94
CA GLY A 53 -9.81 -4.97 -10.28
C GLY A 53 -9.61 -6.44 -10.62
N ASN A 54 -10.33 -6.91 -11.65
CA ASN A 54 -10.38 -8.35 -12.02
C ASN A 54 -9.13 -8.89 -12.72
N LYS A 55 -8.10 -8.05 -12.91
CA LYS A 55 -6.91 -8.38 -13.70
C LYS A 55 -5.63 -8.48 -12.88
N GLY A 56 -5.70 -8.30 -11.57
CA GLY A 56 -4.52 -8.44 -10.72
C GLY A 56 -4.20 -9.92 -10.43
N PRO A 57 -2.93 -10.25 -10.13
CA PRO A 57 -2.46 -11.63 -10.00
C PRO A 57 -3.15 -12.43 -8.90
N ARG A 58 -3.68 -11.75 -7.87
CA ARG A 58 -4.37 -12.35 -6.72
C ARG A 58 -5.88 -12.11 -6.75
N HIS A 59 -6.46 -11.82 -7.92
CA HIS A 59 -7.90 -11.57 -8.00
C HIS A 59 -8.74 -12.76 -7.53
N GLU A 60 -8.28 -13.98 -7.82
CA GLU A 60 -8.95 -15.23 -7.43
C GLU A 60 -8.92 -15.48 -5.92
N GLU A 61 -8.06 -14.78 -5.17
CA GLU A 61 -8.01 -14.84 -3.70
C GLU A 61 -9.04 -13.91 -3.04
N ARG A 62 -9.81 -13.14 -3.82
CA ARG A 62 -10.83 -12.24 -3.30
C ARG A 62 -11.96 -13.06 -2.63
N PRO A 63 -12.37 -12.72 -1.39
CA PRO A 63 -13.52 -13.35 -0.76
C PRO A 63 -14.79 -13.21 -1.61
N GLU A 64 -15.67 -14.21 -1.54
CA GLU A 64 -17.00 -14.15 -2.17
C GLU A 64 -17.92 -13.14 -1.48
N GLU A 65 -17.63 -12.83 -0.21
CA GLU A 65 -18.35 -11.88 0.64
C GLU A 65 -18.03 -10.41 0.28
N GLU A 66 -18.69 -9.47 0.95
CA GLU A 66 -18.35 -8.06 0.82
C GLU A 66 -16.88 -7.81 1.21
N PHE A 67 -16.11 -7.28 0.26
CA PHE A 67 -14.67 -7.09 0.40
C PHE A 67 -14.29 -5.62 0.22
N GLU A 68 -13.92 -4.99 1.32
CA GLU A 68 -13.39 -3.63 1.36
C GLU A 68 -11.94 -3.61 0.90
N ALA A 69 -11.73 -3.42 -0.41
CA ALA A 69 -10.40 -3.41 -1.00
C ALA A 69 -9.49 -2.32 -0.42
N ASP A 70 -10.06 -1.21 0.06
CA ASP A 70 -9.32 -0.07 0.59
C ASP A 70 -9.15 -0.13 2.12
N SER A 71 -9.33 -1.31 2.73
CA SER A 71 -9.09 -1.55 4.15
C SER A 71 -7.61 -1.50 4.52
N PHE A 72 -7.33 -1.22 5.80
CA PHE A 72 -5.96 -1.25 6.32
C PHE A 72 -5.32 -2.64 6.15
N GLU A 73 -6.09 -3.69 6.39
CA GLU A 73 -5.64 -5.09 6.33
C GLU A 73 -5.27 -5.54 4.91
N ASN A 74 -5.83 -4.90 3.88
CA ASN A 74 -5.57 -5.20 2.48
C ASN A 74 -4.55 -4.26 1.82
N LEU A 75 -4.05 -3.26 2.55
CA LEU A 75 -3.12 -2.28 2.03
C LEU A 75 -1.73 -2.43 2.66
N LEU A 76 -0.72 -2.16 1.85
CA LEU A 76 0.68 -2.12 2.26
C LEU A 76 1.32 -0.83 1.77
N LEU A 77 2.40 -0.40 2.42
CA LEU A 77 3.24 0.70 2.00
C LEU A 77 4.57 0.16 1.47
N LEU A 78 4.79 0.31 0.16
CA LEU A 78 5.95 -0.21 -0.56
C LEU A 78 6.82 0.91 -1.11
N CYS A 79 8.10 0.65 -1.33
CA CYS A 79 8.93 1.55 -2.14
C CYS A 79 8.64 1.34 -3.63
N PRO A 80 8.97 2.31 -4.51
CA PRO A 80 8.65 2.21 -5.94
C PRO A 80 9.28 1.00 -6.64
N ASN A 81 10.38 0.47 -6.10
CA ASN A 81 11.03 -0.72 -6.66
C ASN A 81 10.28 -2.03 -6.32
N CYS A 82 9.50 -2.04 -5.24
CA CYS A 82 8.74 -3.22 -4.81
C CYS A 82 7.27 -3.17 -5.25
N HIS A 83 6.80 -2.01 -5.72
CA HIS A 83 5.43 -1.81 -6.17
C HIS A 83 5.29 -1.86 -7.71
N THR A 84 6.20 -2.57 -8.37
CA THR A 84 6.24 -2.75 -9.83
C THR A 84 5.32 -3.85 -10.31
#